data_AF-A0A809X2L2-F1
#
_entry.id   AF-A0A809X2L2-F1
#
_cell.length_a   1.000
_cell.length_b   1.000
_cell.length_c   1.000
_cell.angle_alpha   90.00
_cell.angle_beta   90.00
_cell.angle_gamma   90.00
#
_symmetry.space_group_name_H-M   'P 1'
#
loop_
_entity.id
_entity.type
_entity.pdbx_description
1 polymer ?
#
loop_
_entity_poly.entity_id
_entity_poly.type
_entity_poly.pdbx_seq_one_letter_code
_entity_poly.pdbx_strand_id
1 'polypeptide(L)'
;MGNVRDHAVGERLLLRLKRLVTRADAADRAKPGGLLALVDDIESTRRALLRQCADIEDEMRRAAARTTAIGAYLRGSQAGRGRPQN
;
A
#
# COMPACT_ATOMS: atom_id res chain seq x y z
N MET A 1 2.17 -15.57 1.06
CA MET A 1 2.77 -15.04 2.32
C MET A 1 3.48 -13.68 2.10
N GLY A 2 2.92 -12.74 1.31
CA GLY A 2 3.47 -11.37 1.15
C GLY A 2 2.89 -10.33 2.12
N ASN A 3 1.62 -10.51 2.51
CA ASN A 3 0.80 -9.47 3.12
C ASN A 3 1.32 -8.90 4.47
N VAL A 4 1.97 -9.72 5.30
CA VAL A 4 2.46 -9.27 6.63
C VAL A 4 3.75 -8.46 6.53
N ARG A 5 4.60 -8.75 5.54
CA ARG A 5 5.87 -8.02 5.36
C ARG A 5 5.63 -6.63 4.78
N ASP A 6 4.67 -6.51 3.87
CA ASP A 6 4.36 -5.23 3.21
C ASP A 6 3.69 -4.25 4.18
N HIS A 7 2.79 -4.73 5.05
CA HIS A 7 2.24 -3.92 6.15
C HIS A 7 3.35 -3.40 7.08
N ALA A 8 4.30 -4.26 7.45
CA ALA A 8 5.44 -3.86 8.27
C ALA A 8 6.40 -2.87 7.57
N VAL A 9 6.43 -2.81 6.24
CA VAL A 9 7.20 -1.81 5.48
C VAL A 9 6.49 -0.45 5.55
N GLY A 10 5.19 -0.40 5.27
CA GLY A 10 4.39 0.83 5.36
C GLY A 10 4.44 1.47 6.75
N GLU A 11 4.23 0.68 7.81
CA GLU A 11 4.29 1.17 9.19
C GLU A 11 5.67 1.74 9.56
N ARG A 12 6.77 1.10 9.11
CA ARG A 12 8.12 1.60 9.34
C ARG A 12 8.37 2.93 8.62
N LEU A 13 7.84 3.09 7.41
CA LEU A 13 7.95 4.35 6.67
C LEU A 13 7.15 5.48 7.34
N LEU A 14 5.95 5.19 7.87
CA LEU A 14 5.16 6.15 8.64
C LEU A 14 5.87 6.57 9.93
N LEU A 15 6.45 5.61 10.65
CA LEU A 15 7.23 5.90 11.86
C LEU A 15 8.46 6.76 11.54
N ARG A 16 9.15 6.46 10.43
CA ARG A 16 10.27 7.27 9.94
C ARG A 16 9.81 8.70 9.61
N LEU A 17 8.71 8.86 8.88
CA LEU A 17 8.17 10.17 8.54
C LEU A 17 7.84 10.98 9.80
N LYS A 18 7.16 10.37 10.78
CA LYS A 18 6.87 11.02 12.07
C LYS A 18 8.15 11.53 12.75
N ARG A 19 9.20 10.71 12.80
CA ARG A 19 10.50 11.09 13.38
C ARG A 19 11.16 12.25 12.63
N LEU A 20 11.08 12.26 11.30
CA LEU A 20 11.64 13.34 10.48
C LEU A 20 10.90 14.66 10.69
N VAL A 21 9.57 14.63 10.78
CA VAL A 21 8.75 15.82 11.08
C VAL A 21 9.08 16.37 12.46
N THR A 22 9.13 15.52 13.49
CA THR A 22 9.55 15.96 14.84
C THR A 22 10.97 16.56 14.85
N ARG A 23 11.88 16.01 14.03
CA ARG A 23 13.24 16.54 13.88
C ARG A 23 13.26 17.88 13.13
N ALA A 24 12.32 18.12 12.23
CA ALA A 24 12.15 19.40 11.54
C ALA A 24 11.66 20.48 12.50
N ASP A 25 10.69 20.17 13.36
CA ASP A 25 10.21 21.08 14.40
C ASP A 25 11.34 21.47 15.37
N ALA A 26 12.27 20.55 15.64
CA ALA A 26 13.45 20.79 16.49
C ALA A 26 14.61 21.49 15.75
N ALA A 27 14.52 21.72 14.43
CA ALA A 27 15.64 22.19 13.61
C ALA A 27 15.85 23.73 13.62
N ASP A 28 15.27 24.43 14.61
CA ASP A 28 15.27 25.91 14.77
C ASP A 28 16.66 26.59 14.71
N ARG A 29 17.77 25.82 14.74
CA ARG A 29 19.16 26.33 14.60
C ARG A 29 20.02 25.53 13.62
N ALA A 30 19.43 24.74 12.74
CA ALA A 30 20.19 23.92 11.81
C ALA A 30 20.84 24.78 10.71
N LYS A 31 22.10 24.46 10.36
CA LYS A 31 22.76 25.03 9.18
C LYS A 31 21.93 24.72 7.92
N PRO A 32 21.94 25.58 6.89
CA PRO A 32 21.15 25.38 5.66
C PRO A 32 21.28 23.97 5.04
N GLY A 33 22.48 23.38 5.07
CA GLY A 33 22.69 22.01 4.58
C GLY A 33 21.99 20.92 5.39
N GLY A 34 21.76 21.14 6.69
CA GLY A 34 21.01 20.22 7.54
C GLY A 34 19.50 20.27 7.29
N LEU A 35 18.97 21.44 6.93
CA LEU A 35 17.58 21.61 6.51
C LEU A 35 17.34 20.98 5.14
N LEU A 36 18.27 21.16 4.19
CA LEU A 36 18.17 20.54 2.86
C LEU A 36 18.17 19.01 2.95
N ALA A 37 19.11 18.44 3.70
CA ALA A 37 19.15 16.99 3.92
C ALA A 37 17.86 16.46 4.57
N LEU A 38 17.25 17.23 5.47
CA LEU A 38 15.99 16.86 6.11
C LEU A 38 14.81 16.87 5.14
N VAL A 39 14.75 17.86 4.25
CA VAL A 39 13.75 17.92 3.17
C VAL A 39 13.91 16.72 2.23
N ASP A 40 15.14 16.39 1.85
CA ASP A 40 15.42 15.22 0.99
C ASP A 40 14.98 13.90 1.65
N ASP A 41 15.25 13.74 2.94
CA ASP A 41 14.84 12.58 3.73
C ASP A 41 13.31 12.45 3.82
N ILE A 42 12.60 13.57 3.98
CA ILE A 42 11.13 13.60 4.01
C ILE A 42 10.57 13.23 2.64
N GLU A 43 11.07 13.82 1.56
CA GLU A 43 10.61 13.54 0.18
C GLU A 43 10.93 12.11 -0.26
N SER A 44 12.08 11.56 0.15
CA SER A 44 12.40 10.15 -0.08
C SER A 44 11.41 9.23 0.63
N THR A 45 11.10 9.51 1.90
CA THR A 45 10.14 8.73 2.70
C THR A 45 8.72 8.82 2.11
N ARG A 46 8.29 10.01 1.70
CA ARG A 46 7.00 10.25 1.05
C ARG A 46 6.87 9.45 -0.25
N ARG A 47 7.88 9.48 -1.12
CA ARG A 47 7.88 8.69 -2.37
C ARG A 47 7.81 7.20 -2.11
N ALA A 48 8.47 6.70 -1.07
CA ALA A 48 8.37 5.30 -0.68
C ALA A 48 6.96 4.92 -0.21
N LEU A 49 6.29 5.78 0.56
CA LEU A 49 4.90 5.58 0.99
C LEU A 49 3.95 5.53 -0.22
N LEU A 50 4.08 6.45 -1.17
CA LEU A 50 3.23 6.46 -2.38
C LEU A 50 3.37 5.18 -3.21
N ARG A 51 4.59 4.63 -3.32
CA ARG A 51 4.81 3.33 -3.97
C ARG A 51 4.08 2.21 -3.23
N GLN A 52 4.18 2.16 -1.90
CA GLN A 52 3.47 1.17 -1.09
C GLN A 52 1.95 1.28 -1.24
N CYS A 53 1.40 2.50 -1.32
CA CYS A 53 -0.03 2.70 -1.62
C CYS A 53 -0.39 2.11 -2.99
N ALA A 54 0.39 2.39 -4.03
CA ALA A 54 0.16 1.85 -5.37
C ALA A 54 0.24 0.31 -5.41
N ASP A 55 1.17 -0.28 -4.66
CA ASP A 55 1.33 -1.74 -4.54
C ASP A 55 0.10 -2.37 -3.86
N ILE A 56 -0.40 -1.75 -2.78
CA ILE A 56 -1.62 -2.20 -2.07
C ILE A 56 -2.84 -2.10 -2.99
N GLU A 57 -3.00 -0.99 -3.70
CA GLU A 57 -4.11 -0.81 -4.64
C GLU A 57 -4.08 -1.86 -5.76
N ASP A 58 -2.90 -2.22 -6.27
CA ASP A 58 -2.78 -3.25 -7.30
C ASP A 58 -3.16 -4.63 -6.77
N GLU A 59 -2.73 -4.98 -5.57
CA GLU A 59 -3.11 -6.24 -4.93
C GLU A 59 -4.64 -6.27 -4.66
N MET A 60 -5.23 -5.17 -4.22
CA MET A 60 -6.69 -5.05 -4.07
C MET A 60 -7.43 -5.26 -5.40
N ARG A 61 -6.95 -4.65 -6.50
CA ARG A 61 -7.53 -4.87 -7.83
C ARG A 61 -7.43 -6.32 -8.27
N ARG A 62 -6.28 -6.98 -8.06
CA ARG A 62 -6.08 -8.41 -8.37
C ARG A 62 -7.02 -9.30 -7.54
N ALA A 63 -7.16 -9.01 -6.25
CA ALA A 63 -8.06 -9.74 -5.36
C ALA A 63 -9.53 -9.58 -5.76
N ALA A 64 -9.94 -8.38 -6.16
CA ALA A 64 -11.29 -8.11 -6.68
C ALA A 64 -11.55 -8.88 -7.98
N ALA A 65 -10.62 -8.84 -8.94
CA ALA A 65 -10.73 -9.58 -10.20
C ALA A 65 -10.85 -11.09 -9.96
N ARG A 66 -10.04 -11.64 -9.05
CA ARG A 66 -10.11 -13.05 -8.65
C ARG A 66 -11.47 -13.41 -8.04
N THR A 67 -11.99 -12.57 -7.14
CA THR A 67 -13.31 -12.76 -6.52
C THR A 67 -14.43 -12.75 -7.56
N THR A 68 -14.39 -11.82 -8.51
CA THR A 68 -15.36 -11.77 -9.62
C THR A 68 -15.31 -13.03 -10.49
N ALA A 69 -14.12 -13.50 -10.84
CA ALA A 69 -13.95 -14.71 -11.63
C ALA A 69 -14.50 -15.95 -10.92
N ILE A 70 -14.23 -16.11 -9.62
CA ILE A 70 -14.80 -17.19 -8.80
C ILE A 70 -16.33 -17.09 -8.76
N GLY A 71 -16.88 -15.89 -8.55
CA GLY A 71 -18.32 -15.68 -8.54
C GLY A 71 -18.99 -16.00 -9.87
N ALA A 72 -18.34 -15.65 -10.99
CA ALA A 72 -18.83 -16.00 -12.33
C ALA A 72 -18.81 -17.51 -12.57
N TYR A 73 -17.73 -18.19 -12.20
CA TYR A 73 -17.62 -19.65 -12.29
C TYR A 73 -18.71 -20.36 -11.46
N LEU A 74 -18.91 -19.93 -10.22
CA LEU A 74 -19.95 -20.49 -9.35
C LEU A 74 -21.35 -20.31 -9.96
N ARG A 75 -21.70 -19.12 -10.46
CA ARG A 75 -22.99 -18.89 -11.13
C ARG A 75 -23.16 -19.77 -12.38
N GLY A 76 -22.14 -19.88 -13.22
CA GLY A 76 -22.16 -20.76 -14.39
C GLY A 76 -22.36 -22.23 -14.02
N SER A 77 -21.71 -22.69 -12.95
CA SER A 77 -21.85 -24.07 -12.45
C SER A 77 -23.25 -24.38 -11.89
N GLN A 78 -23.96 -23.39 -11.35
CA GLN A 78 -25.34 -23.54 -10.86
C GLN A 78 -26.35 -23.51 -12.02
N ALA A 79 -26.13 -22.66 -13.02
CA ALA A 79 -26.99 -22.59 -14.21
C ALA A 79 -27.00 -23.92 -15.01
N GLY A 80 -25.90 -24.68 -14.98
CA GLY A 80 -25.82 -26.01 -15.59
C GLY A 80 -26.56 -27.12 -14.83
N ARG A 81 -26.84 -26.96 -13.53
CA ARG A 81 -27.56 -27.95 -12.70
C ARG A 81 -29.08 -27.80 -12.73
N GLY A 82 -29.59 -26.69 -13.25
CA GLY A 82 -31.04 -26.38 -13.27
C GLY A 82 -31.79 -26.83 -14.52
N ARG A 83 -31.17 -27.57 -15.45
CA ARG A 83 -31.83 -28.03 -16.67
C ARG A 83 -32.49 -29.39 -16.40
N PRO A 84 -33.83 -29.52 -16.35
CA PRO A 84 -34.48 -30.81 -16.26
C PRO A 84 -34.22 -31.53 -17.59
N GLN A 85 -33.51 -32.65 -17.52
CA GLN A 85 -33.48 -33.61 -18.62
C GLN A 85 -34.87 -34.27 -18.63
N ASN A 86 -35.68 -33.94 -19.63
CA ASN A 86 -36.96 -34.60 -19.92
C ASN A 86 -36.72 -35.68 -20.96
#